data_AF-A0A836W119-F1
#
_entry.id   AF-A0A836W119-F1
#
_cell.length_a   1.000
_cell.length_b   1.000
_cell.length_c   1.000
_cell.angle_alpha   90.00
_cell.angle_beta   90.00
_cell.angle_gamma   90.00
#
_symmetry.space_group_name_H-M   'P 1'
#
loop_
_entity.id
_entity.type
_entity.pdbx_description
1 polymer ?
#
loop_
_entity_poly.entity_id
_entity_poly.type
_entity_poly.pdbx_seq_one_letter_code
_entity_poly.pdbx_strand_id
1 'polypeptide(L)'
;MSWLPPRAGGTIGMEREMTIRVGADGLQVDGRYWVPTDDLPTTEQLMTRLYQAYRAALARWGRPPRRFYWVPVIRFVVFPGGLANYERVNRWLRKRGLRTTTRFELYDTAPREFRTENWHDTARP
;
A
#
# COMPACT_ATOMS: atom_id res chain seq x y z
N MET A 1 -7.66 13.93 1.24
CA MET A 1 -6.31 13.32 1.22
C MET A 1 -5.92 12.95 -0.21
N SER A 2 -4.82 13.51 -0.73
CA SER A 2 -4.29 13.13 -2.06
C SER A 2 -3.36 11.93 -1.95
N TRP A 3 -3.58 10.93 -2.80
CA TRP A 3 -2.76 9.73 -2.90
C TRP A 3 -1.72 9.85 -4.00
N LEU A 4 -1.98 10.65 -5.03
CA LEU A 4 -0.97 10.93 -6.03
C LEU A 4 0.06 11.93 -5.46
N PRO A 5 1.36 11.71 -5.71
CA PRO A 5 2.38 12.70 -5.40
C PRO A 5 2.16 13.97 -6.25
N PRO A 6 2.63 15.13 -5.76
CA PRO A 6 2.47 16.40 -6.46
C PRO A 6 3.17 16.35 -7.84
N ARG A 7 2.47 16.85 -8.86
CA ARG A 7 3.00 17.00 -10.22
C ARG A 7 3.65 18.38 -10.34
N ALA A 8 4.92 18.45 -10.73
CA ALA A 8 5.53 19.70 -11.14
C ALA A 8 5.26 19.94 -12.63
N GLY A 9 4.84 21.13 -13.04
CA GLY A 9 4.65 21.46 -14.46
C GLY A 9 5.93 21.23 -15.26
N GLY A 10 5.81 20.68 -16.48
CA GLY A 10 6.96 20.40 -17.34
C GLY A 10 7.85 19.21 -16.92
N THR A 11 7.31 18.27 -16.14
CA THR A 11 8.04 17.07 -15.69
C THR A 11 7.41 15.77 -16.18
N ILE A 12 8.23 14.72 -16.33
CA ILE A 12 7.83 13.41 -16.85
C ILE A 12 7.54 12.46 -15.67
N GLY A 13 6.44 11.71 -15.76
CA GLY A 13 6.09 10.71 -14.74
C GLY A 13 6.92 9.44 -14.90
N MET A 14 7.62 9.01 -13.84
CA MET A 14 8.29 7.71 -13.80
C MET A 14 7.47 6.73 -12.97
N GLU A 15 6.94 5.70 -13.63
CA GLU A 15 6.22 4.64 -12.94
C GLU A 15 7.16 3.88 -12.01
N ARG A 16 6.70 3.65 -10.78
CA ARG A 16 7.37 2.79 -9.82
C ARG A 16 6.34 1.94 -9.09
N GLU A 17 6.63 0.66 -8.99
CA GLU A 17 5.70 -0.30 -8.40
C GLU A 17 5.75 -0.23 -6.87
N MET A 18 4.58 -0.29 -6.25
CA MET A 18 4.42 -0.52 -4.82
C MET A 18 3.59 -1.78 -4.63
N THR A 19 4.18 -2.80 -4.00
CA THR A 19 3.46 -4.06 -3.77
C THR A 19 2.64 -3.97 -2.48
N ILE A 20 1.36 -4.31 -2.55
CA ILE A 20 0.49 -4.49 -1.38
C ILE A 20 0.11 -5.97 -1.32
N ARG A 21 0.63 -6.66 -0.32
CA ARG A 21 0.20 -8.03 0.01
C ARG A 21 -1.06 -7.95 0.85
N VAL A 22 -2.08 -8.73 0.51
CA VAL A 22 -3.39 -8.68 1.16
C VAL A 22 -3.72 -10.05 1.72
N GLY A 23 -3.79 -10.15 3.05
CA GLY A 23 -4.17 -11.35 3.79
C GLY A 23 -5.51 -11.17 4.50
N ALA A 24 -5.93 -12.22 5.21
CA ALA A 24 -7.15 -12.23 6.03
C ALA A 24 -7.08 -11.18 7.16
N ASP A 25 -5.92 -11.08 7.82
CA ASP A 25 -5.74 -10.27 9.02
C ASP A 25 -5.23 -8.85 8.73
N GLY A 26 -4.88 -8.54 7.47
CA GLY A 26 -4.41 -7.20 7.13
C GLY A 26 -3.69 -7.08 5.80
N LEU A 27 -3.00 -5.95 5.65
CA LEU A 27 -2.23 -5.60 4.45
C LEU A 27 -0.78 -5.32 4.80
N GLN A 28 0.14 -5.73 3.93
CA GLN A 28 1.54 -5.35 4.02
C GLN A 28 1.93 -4.50 2.80
N VAL A 29 2.35 -3.27 3.04
CA VAL A 29 2.77 -2.32 2.01
C VAL A 29 4.29 -2.36 1.85
N ASP A 30 4.73 -2.57 0.61
CA ASP A 30 6.13 -2.63 0.17
C ASP A 30 7.00 -3.60 0.99
N GLY A 31 6.39 -4.71 1.42
CA GLY A 31 7.07 -5.74 2.22
C GLY A 31 7.41 -5.35 3.66
N ARG A 32 7.00 -4.17 4.13
CA ARG A 32 7.49 -3.61 5.40
C ARG A 32 6.40 -3.07 6.32
N TYR A 33 5.44 -2.34 5.78
CA TYR A 33 4.47 -1.62 6.60
C TYR A 33 3.20 -2.45 6.76
N TRP A 34 2.96 -2.96 7.97
CA TRP A 34 1.75 -3.72 8.30
C TRP A 34 0.57 -2.81 8.62
N VAL A 35 -0.60 -3.17 8.10
CA VAL A 35 -1.89 -2.51 8.32
C VAL A 35 -2.89 -3.58 8.77
N PRO A 36 -3.12 -3.75 10.09
CA PRO A 36 -4.04 -4.75 10.62
C PRO A 36 -5.50 -4.40 10.25
N THR A 37 -6.33 -5.42 9.99
CA THR A 37 -7.77 -5.27 9.65
C THR A 37 -8.72 -5.82 10.71
N ASP A 38 -8.20 -6.64 11.62
CA ASP A 38 -8.85 -7.30 12.76
C ASP A 38 -9.58 -6.34 13.72
N ASP A 39 -9.12 -5.08 13.83
CA ASP A 39 -9.71 -4.05 14.72
C ASP A 39 -10.25 -2.81 13.98
N LEU A 40 -10.52 -2.91 12.68
CA LEU A 40 -10.92 -1.76 11.86
C LEU A 40 -12.40 -1.82 11.47
N PRO A 41 -13.31 -1.19 12.26
CA PRO A 41 -14.75 -1.26 11.99
C PRO A 41 -15.20 -0.51 10.73
N THR A 42 -14.41 0.44 10.19
CA THR A 42 -14.82 1.20 8.98
C THR A 42 -13.79 1.20 7.85
N THR A 43 -14.30 1.32 6.62
CA THR A 43 -13.44 1.51 5.43
C THR A 43 -12.56 2.75 5.57
N GLU A 44 -13.05 3.82 6.20
CA GLU A 44 -12.32 5.07 6.36
C GLU A 44 -11.09 4.92 7.27
N GLN A 45 -11.22 4.22 8.40
CA GLN A 45 -10.09 3.94 9.29
C GLN A 45 -9.03 3.07 8.61
N LEU A 46 -9.45 2.06 7.85
CA LEU A 46 -8.55 1.25 7.02
C LEU A 46 -7.80 2.09 5.99
N MET A 47 -8.50 2.96 5.27
CA MET A 47 -7.86 3.83 4.28
C MET A 47 -6.92 4.84 4.92
N THR A 48 -7.22 5.31 6.13
CA THR A 48 -6.36 6.22 6.89
C THR A 48 -5.04 5.54 7.28
N ARG A 49 -5.09 4.33 7.84
CA ARG A 49 -3.88 3.56 8.17
C ARG A 49 -3.11 3.14 6.91
N LEU A 50 -3.82 2.70 5.87
CA LEU A 50 -3.19 2.38 4.59
C LEU A 50 -2.51 3.60 3.97
N TYR A 51 -3.09 4.79 4.08
CA TYR A 51 -2.47 6.02 3.60
C TYR A 51 -1.17 6.33 4.34
N GLN A 52 -1.13 6.12 5.65
CA GLN A 52 0.09 6.31 6.45
C GLN A 52 1.20 5.34 6.02
N ALA A 53 0.88 4.06 5.85
CA ALA A 53 1.81 3.04 5.35
C ALA A 53 2.30 3.37 3.92
N TYR A 54 1.38 3.78 3.04
CA TYR A 54 1.68 4.22 1.68
C TYR A 54 2.62 5.42 1.64
N ARG A 55 2.38 6.44 2.49
CA ARG A 55 3.25 7.62 2.61
C ARG A 55 4.64 7.27 3.11
N ALA A 56 4.74 6.36 4.09
CA ALA A 56 6.01 5.88 4.60
C ALA A 56 6.79 5.11 3.52
N ALA A 57 6.11 4.27 2.74
CA ALA A 57 6.72 3.57 1.60
C ALA A 57 7.18 4.53 0.50
N LEU A 58 6.34 5.51 0.10
CA LEU A 58 6.71 6.54 -0.87
C LEU A 58 7.94 7.35 -0.44
N ALA A 59 8.06 7.71 0.84
CA ALA A 59 9.19 8.49 1.33
C ALA A 59 10.53 7.77 1.13
N ARG A 60 10.53 6.43 1.12
CA ARG A 60 11.73 5.61 0.88
C ARG A 60 12.18 5.56 -0.57
N TRP A 61 11.34 5.98 -1.52
CA TRP A 61 11.74 6.02 -2.93
C TRP A 61 12.79 7.08 -3.22
N GLY A 62 13.02 8.01 -2.27
CA GLY A 62 13.97 9.09 -2.41
C GLY A 62 13.50 10.13 -3.42
N ARG A 63 14.40 11.04 -3.78
CA ARG A 63 14.10 12.10 -4.75
C ARG A 63 14.07 11.50 -6.16
N PRO A 64 13.06 11.83 -6.97
CA PRO A 64 13.07 11.48 -8.38
C PRO A 64 14.21 12.23 -9.11
N PRO A 65 14.67 11.72 -10.27
CA PRO A 65 15.63 12.44 -11.10
C PRO A 65 15.12 13.82 -11.52
N ARG A 66 16.04 14.72 -11.92
CA ARG A 66 15.70 16.09 -12.31
C ARG A 66 14.69 16.08 -13.46
N ARG A 67 13.60 16.87 -13.32
CA ARG A 67 12.45 16.94 -14.26
C ARG A 67 11.58 15.68 -14.31
N PHE A 68 11.67 14.80 -13.31
CA PHE A 68 10.76 13.68 -13.16
C PHE A 68 10.00 13.76 -11.84
N TYR A 69 8.89 13.04 -11.78
CA TYR A 69 8.16 12.75 -10.54
C TYR A 69 7.78 11.27 -10.49
N TRP A 70 7.71 10.72 -9.28
CA TRP A 70 7.29 9.33 -9.11
C TRP A 70 5.79 9.18 -9.41
N VAL A 71 5.43 8.14 -10.15
CA VAL A 71 4.04 7.73 -10.39
C VAL A 71 3.87 6.33 -9.77
N PRO A 72 3.15 6.22 -8.64
CA PRO A 72 2.98 4.94 -7.99
C PRO A 72 2.00 4.07 -8.78
N VAL A 73 2.42 2.84 -9.06
CA VAL A 73 1.58 1.78 -9.61
C VAL A 73 1.43 0.71 -8.54
N ILE A 74 0.20 0.50 -8.07
CA ILE A 74 -0.06 -0.44 -6.98
C ILE A 74 -0.20 -1.85 -7.55
N ARG A 75 0.64 -2.78 -7.10
CA ARG A 75 0.50 -4.21 -7.40
C ARG A 75 -0.08 -4.92 -6.19
N PHE A 76 -1.28 -5.44 -6.29
CA PHE A 76 -1.88 -6.31 -5.28
C PHE A 76 -1.42 -7.75 -5.46
N VAL A 77 -1.01 -8.36 -4.34
CA VAL A 77 -0.82 -9.81 -4.22
C VAL A 77 -1.82 -10.29 -3.17
N VAL A 78 -2.87 -10.95 -3.62
CA VAL A 78 -4.00 -11.34 -2.76
C VAL A 78 -3.85 -12.80 -2.36
N PHE A 79 -3.73 -13.04 -1.06
CA PHE A 79 -3.64 -14.37 -0.46
C PHE A 79 -5.03 -14.90 -0.05
N PRO A 80 -5.15 -16.21 0.24
CA PRO A 80 -6.39 -16.77 0.77
C PRO A 80 -6.93 -15.97 1.97
N GLY A 81 -8.25 -15.74 2.00
CA GLY A 81 -8.90 -14.91 3.02
C GLY A 81 -8.78 -13.39 2.83
N GLY A 82 -7.89 -12.90 1.96
CA GLY A 82 -7.66 -11.47 1.73
C GLY A 82 -8.63 -10.78 0.76
N LEU A 83 -9.56 -11.51 0.13
CA LEU A 83 -10.40 -10.99 -0.95
C LEU A 83 -11.25 -9.79 -0.51
N ALA A 84 -11.91 -9.87 0.65
CA ALA A 84 -12.75 -8.80 1.15
C ALA A 84 -11.96 -7.50 1.42
N ASN A 85 -10.74 -7.65 1.98
CA ASN A 85 -9.82 -6.53 2.18
C ASN A 85 -9.39 -5.92 0.85
N TYR A 86 -9.02 -6.75 -0.12
CA TYR A 86 -8.64 -6.33 -1.46
C TYR A 86 -9.74 -5.52 -2.14
N GLU A 87 -10.98 -6.02 -2.13
CA GLU A 87 -12.10 -5.35 -2.81
C GLU A 87 -12.36 -3.95 -2.24
N ARG A 88 -12.35 -3.83 -0.90
CA ARG A 88 -12.52 -2.55 -0.20
C ARG A 88 -11.43 -1.56 -0.63
N VAL A 89 -10.17 -1.99 -0.58
CA VAL A 89 -9.01 -1.14 -0.86
C VAL A 89 -8.94 -0.78 -2.34
N ASN A 90 -9.01 -1.76 -3.24
CA ASN A 90 -8.90 -1.57 -4.67
C ASN A 90 -10.00 -0.64 -5.20
N ARG A 91 -11.25 -0.83 -4.74
CA ARG A 91 -12.37 0.07 -5.09
C ARG A 91 -12.06 1.50 -4.69
N TRP A 92 -11.49 1.71 -3.50
CA TRP A 92 -11.20 3.04 -2.97
C TRP A 92 -10.05 3.73 -3.71
N LEU A 93 -8.98 2.99 -4.04
CA LEU A 93 -7.81 3.52 -4.75
C LEU A 93 -8.13 3.84 -6.21
N ARG A 94 -8.84 2.96 -6.92
CA ARG A 94 -9.24 3.21 -8.32
C ARG A 94 -10.14 4.44 -8.45
N LYS A 95 -11.05 4.66 -7.50
CA LYS A 95 -11.87 5.89 -7.44
C LYS A 95 -11.05 7.18 -7.32
N ARG A 96 -9.78 7.09 -6.91
CA ARG A 96 -8.84 8.23 -6.79
C ARG A 96 -7.77 8.26 -7.87
N GLY A 97 -7.94 7.45 -8.92
CA GLY A 97 -7.07 7.47 -10.09
C GLY A 97 -5.72 6.78 -9.90
N LEU A 98 -5.53 5.98 -8.84
CA LEU A 98 -4.35 5.11 -8.79
C LEU A 98 -4.51 3.95 -9.76
N ARG A 99 -3.45 3.72 -10.52
CA ARG A 99 -3.33 2.53 -11.35
C ARG A 99 -3.06 1.33 -10.44
N THR A 100 -3.87 0.29 -10.60
CA THR A 100 -3.75 -0.95 -9.83
C THR A 100 -3.63 -2.15 -10.76
N THR A 101 -2.82 -3.12 -10.38
CA THR A 101 -2.76 -4.47 -10.97
C THR A 101 -2.95 -5.49 -9.85
N THR A 102 -3.41 -6.70 -10.17
CA THR A 102 -3.73 -7.71 -9.16
C THR A 102 -3.25 -9.08 -9.61
N ARG A 103 -2.69 -9.84 -8.66
CA ARG A 103 -2.40 -11.27 -8.77
C ARG A 103 -2.98 -11.98 -7.55
N PHE A 104 -3.59 -13.15 -7.77
CA PHE A 104 -4.07 -14.02 -6.71
C PHE A 104 -3.06 -15.14 -6.48
N GLU A 105 -2.71 -15.40 -5.22
CA GLU A 105 -1.85 -16.52 -4.82
C GLU A 105 -2.71 -17.64 -4.25
N LEU A 106 -2.49 -18.86 -4.75
CA LEU A 106 -3.27 -20.05 -4.41
C LEU A 106 -2.77 -20.77 -3.15
N TYR A 107 -1.53 -20.50 -2.73
CA TYR A 107 -0.94 -21.08 -1.54
C TYR A 107 -0.93 -20.07 -0.39
N ASP A 108 -1.20 -20.56 0.83
CA ASP A 108 -1.04 -19.84 2.09
C ASP A 108 0.46 -19.70 2.47
N THR A 109 1.28 -19.28 1.50
CA THR A 109 2.56 -18.61 1.76
C THR A 109 2.34 -17.11 1.84
N ALA A 110 1.20 -16.68 2.39
CA ALA A 110 1.22 -15.50 3.23
C ALA A 110 2.22 -15.86 4.33
N PRO A 111 3.39 -15.20 4.43
CA PRO A 111 4.28 -15.51 5.54
C PRO A 111 3.44 -15.34 6.81
N ARG A 112 3.35 -16.38 7.65
CA ARG A 112 2.84 -16.25 9.04
C ARG A 112 3.56 -15.13 9.80
N GLU A 113 4.67 -14.66 9.22
CA GLU A 113 5.56 -13.55 9.55
C GLU A 113 5.02 -12.14 9.23
N PHE A 114 3.80 -11.95 8.72
CA PHE A 114 3.22 -10.58 8.62
C PHE A 114 3.22 -9.84 9.97
N ARG A 115 3.31 -10.57 11.09
CA ARG A 115 3.40 -10.07 12.46
C ARG A 115 4.81 -9.74 12.96
N THR A 116 5.90 -10.19 12.34
CA THR A 116 7.20 -10.34 13.03
C THR A 116 8.27 -9.30 12.71
N GLU A 117 7.92 -8.07 12.34
CA GLU A 117 8.85 -6.94 12.52
C GLU A 117 8.11 -5.75 13.13
N ASN A 118 8.30 -5.61 14.45
CA ASN A 118 7.77 -4.60 15.34
C ASN A 118 7.72 -3.19 14.72
N TRP A 119 6.53 -2.73 14.31
CA TRP A 119 6.28 -1.32 14.07
C TRP A 119 6.25 -0.49 15.37
N HIS A 120 6.14 -1.15 16.53
CA HIS A 120 6.12 -0.48 17.84
C HIS A 120 7.46 0.13 18.28
N ASP A 121 8.58 -0.13 17.59
CA ASP A 121 9.90 0.37 17.99
C ASP A 121 10.38 1.63 17.25
N THR A 122 9.75 2.04 16.14
CA THR A 122 10.16 3.24 15.39
C THR A 122 9.31 4.49 15.66
N ALA A 123 8.44 4.43 16.68
CA ALA A 123 7.63 5.56 17.13
C ALA A 123 7.74 5.73 18.65
N ARG A 124 8.95 6.00 19.14
CA ARG A 124 9.15 6.74 20.40
C ARG A 124 9.97 8.01 20.09
N PRO A 125 9.67 9.12 20.79
CA PRO A 125 10.13 10.47 20.44
C PRO A 125 11.65 10.63 20.48
#